data_AF-A0A6A5WE87-F1
#
_entry.id   AF-A0A6A5WE87-F1
#
_cell.length_a   1.000
_cell.length_b   1.000
_cell.length_c   1.000
_cell.angle_alpha   90.00
_cell.angle_beta   90.00
_cell.angle_gamma   90.00
#
_symmetry.space_group_name_H-M   'P 1'
#
loop_
_entity.id
_entity.type
_entity.pdbx_description
1 polymer ?
#
loop_
_entity_poly.entity_id
_entity_poly.type
_entity_poly.pdbx_seq_one_letter_code
_entity_poly.pdbx_strand_id
1 'polypeptide(L)'
;YDQRASQLQTLIKCTDLDGRFNISTVEKWETYKNKLREIYEYASDEYVWSRIALCQNVPFSPPDSQKWHGKQIRPNSILFTTNIIDPVASSADKMAQFYPGSVVLKQNTVGVSIMQNHNFSYHSLLIANSKCISRYLTKFMETGMLPPHHTLCEAEEKNPFFPRST
;
A
#
# COMPACT_ATOMS: atom_id res chain seq x y z
N TYR A 1 16.01 -13.02 -14.60
CA TYR A 1 14.70 -12.93 -13.92
C TYR A 1 14.44 -14.28 -13.28
N ASP A 2 14.33 -14.37 -11.95
CA ASP A 2 14.09 -15.65 -11.27
C ASP A 2 12.60 -16.01 -11.36
N GLN A 3 12.27 -17.01 -12.17
CA GLN A 3 10.89 -17.48 -12.34
C GLN A 3 10.26 -17.95 -11.02
N ARG A 4 11.07 -18.46 -10.09
CA ARG A 4 10.58 -18.96 -8.80
C ARG A 4 10.05 -17.83 -7.92
N ALA A 5 10.76 -16.70 -7.87
CA ALA A 5 10.33 -15.54 -7.12
C ALA A 5 8.97 -14.99 -7.62
N SER A 6 8.76 -14.96 -8.94
CA SER A 6 7.49 -14.52 -9.55
C SER A 6 6.32 -15.47 -9.23
N GLN A 7 6.56 -16.78 -9.29
CA GLN A 7 5.56 -17.80 -8.94
C GLN A 7 5.16 -17.70 -7.46
N LEU A 8 6.13 -17.55 -6.56
CA LEU A 8 5.87 -17.40 -5.13
C LEU A 8 5.07 -16.13 -4.82
N GLN A 9 5.40 -15.00 -5.45
CA GLN A 9 4.61 -13.78 -5.28
C GLN A 9 3.17 -13.96 -5.75
N THR A 10 2.96 -14.65 -6.87
CA THR A 10 1.61 -14.92 -7.39
C THR A 10 0.84 -15.80 -6.43
N LEU A 11 1.47 -16.86 -5.93
CA LEU A 11 0.86 -17.77 -4.96
C LEU A 11 0.40 -17.02 -3.70
N ILE A 12 1.29 -16.25 -3.06
CA ILE A 12 1.00 -15.47 -1.85
C ILE A 12 -0.17 -14.52 -2.10
N LYS A 13 -0.12 -13.75 -3.19
CA LYS A 13 -1.18 -12.80 -3.55
C LYS A 13 -2.53 -13.48 -3.69
N CYS A 14 -2.58 -14.64 -4.36
CA CYS A 14 -3.84 -15.35 -4.55
C CYS A 14 -4.37 -15.99 -3.27
N THR A 15 -3.48 -16.47 -2.39
CA THR A 15 -3.84 -16.90 -1.03
C THR A 15 -4.48 -15.76 -0.23
N ASP A 16 -3.85 -14.58 -0.24
CA ASP A 16 -4.32 -13.42 0.52
C ASP A 16 -5.61 -12.83 -0.06
N LEU A 17 -5.78 -12.93 -1.37
CA LEU A 17 -7.01 -12.52 -2.07
C LEU A 17 -8.19 -13.41 -1.69
N ASP A 18 -7.98 -14.72 -1.54
CA ASP A 18 -8.98 -15.70 -1.10
C ASP A 18 -10.34 -15.55 -1.81
N GLY A 19 -10.33 -15.36 -3.14
CA GLY A 19 -11.55 -15.20 -3.93
C GLY A 19 -12.41 -13.98 -3.61
N ARG A 20 -11.91 -13.02 -2.82
CA ARG A 20 -12.66 -11.81 -2.37
C ARG A 20 -13.08 -10.88 -3.53
N PHE A 21 -12.50 -11.06 -4.72
CA PHE A 21 -12.90 -10.34 -5.93
C PHE A 21 -13.65 -11.26 -6.89
N ASN A 22 -14.96 -11.09 -6.93
CA ASN A 22 -15.81 -11.86 -7.83
C ASN A 22 -15.82 -11.23 -9.23
N ILE A 23 -14.88 -11.67 -10.07
CA ILE A 23 -14.82 -11.37 -11.51
C ILE A 23 -15.19 -12.60 -12.36
N SER A 24 -15.98 -13.54 -11.81
CA SER A 24 -16.20 -14.88 -12.37
C SER A 24 -16.92 -14.94 -13.72
N THR A 25 -17.46 -13.81 -14.19
CA THR A 25 -18.16 -13.71 -15.48
C THR A 25 -17.59 -12.54 -16.28
N VAL A 26 -17.80 -12.56 -17.60
CA VAL A 26 -17.35 -11.49 -18.50
C VAL A 26 -17.95 -10.14 -18.09
N GLU A 27 -19.22 -10.12 -17.68
CA GLU A 27 -19.91 -8.89 -17.28
C GLU A 27 -19.34 -8.33 -15.97
N LYS A 28 -19.02 -9.20 -15.00
CA LYS A 28 -18.38 -8.79 -13.74
C LYS A 28 -16.96 -8.28 -13.99
N TRP A 29 -16.23 -8.93 -14.88
CA TRP A 29 -14.91 -8.50 -15.33
C TRP A 29 -14.97 -7.12 -15.99
N GLU A 30 -15.86 -6.91 -16.95
CA GLU A 30 -16.03 -5.63 -17.64
C GLU A 30 -16.45 -4.52 -16.70
N THR A 31 -17.40 -4.79 -15.81
CA THR A 31 -17.83 -3.84 -14.78
C THR A 31 -16.65 -3.38 -13.91
N TYR A 32 -15.83 -4.32 -13.46
CA TYR A 32 -14.68 -4.01 -12.61
C TYR A 32 -13.60 -3.23 -13.38
N LYS A 33 -13.28 -3.66 -14.60
CA LYS A 33 -12.34 -2.98 -15.50
C LYS A 33 -12.77 -1.55 -15.81
N ASN A 34 -14.06 -1.31 -16.09
CA ASN A 34 -14.58 0.02 -16.36
C ASN A 34 -14.48 0.94 -15.13
N LYS A 35 -14.82 0.44 -13.93
CA LYS A 35 -14.61 1.19 -12.69
C LYS A 35 -13.14 1.53 -12.44
N LEU A 36 -12.23 0.60 -12.76
CA LEU A 36 -10.80 0.90 -12.65
C LEU A 36 -10.33 1.91 -13.69
N ARG A 37 -10.89 1.92 -14.91
CA ARG A 37 -10.56 2.93 -15.94
C ARG A 37 -10.95 4.34 -15.51
N GLU A 38 -12.04 4.50 -14.77
CA GLU A 38 -12.45 5.81 -14.20
C GLU A 38 -11.42 6.37 -13.20
N ILE A 39 -10.65 5.49 -12.54
CA ILE A 39 -9.67 5.85 -11.49
C ILE A 39 -8.24 5.84 -12.05
N TYR A 40 -7.96 4.94 -12.99
CA TYR A 40 -6.63 4.56 -13.44
C TYR A 40 -6.64 4.26 -14.94
N GLU A 41 -6.92 5.29 -15.74
CA GLU A 41 -7.09 5.20 -17.19
C GLU A 41 -5.97 4.40 -17.87
N TYR A 42 -4.72 4.74 -17.57
CA TYR A 42 -3.56 4.28 -18.35
C TYR A 42 -3.07 2.87 -18.03
N ALA A 43 -3.43 2.28 -16.89
CA ALA A 43 -2.94 0.95 -16.52
C ALA A 43 -3.97 0.08 -15.79
N SER A 44 -5.25 0.44 -15.91
CA SER A 44 -6.39 -0.38 -15.46
C SER A 44 -6.34 -1.81 -16.00
N ASP A 45 -6.15 -1.99 -17.30
CA ASP A 45 -6.17 -3.31 -17.94
C ASP A 45 -5.06 -4.23 -17.41
N GLU A 46 -3.82 -3.71 -17.36
CA GLU A 46 -2.67 -4.44 -16.80
C GLU A 46 -2.85 -4.74 -15.31
N TYR A 47 -3.42 -3.80 -14.55
CA TYR A 47 -3.69 -4.01 -13.14
C TYR A 47 -4.69 -5.15 -12.91
N VAL A 48 -5.80 -5.16 -13.66
CA VAL A 48 -6.83 -6.21 -13.50
C VAL A 48 -6.25 -7.58 -13.85
N TRP A 49 -5.50 -7.65 -14.96
CA TRP A 49 -4.86 -8.88 -15.41
C TRP A 49 -3.85 -9.40 -14.38
N SER A 50 -2.86 -8.58 -14.00
CA SER A 50 -1.72 -8.99 -13.18
C SER A 50 -2.02 -9.14 -11.68
N ARG A 51 -3.17 -8.66 -11.20
CA ARG A 51 -3.52 -8.69 -9.77
C ARG A 51 -4.76 -9.51 -9.43
N ILE A 52 -5.69 -9.70 -10.37
CA ILE A 52 -7.00 -10.28 -10.05
C ILE A 52 -7.30 -11.48 -10.94
N ALA A 53 -7.14 -11.35 -12.26
CA ALA A 53 -7.43 -12.44 -13.20
C ALA A 53 -6.63 -13.71 -12.89
N LEU A 54 -5.34 -13.54 -12.57
CA LEU A 54 -4.43 -14.65 -12.26
C LEU A 54 -4.87 -15.50 -11.06
N CYS A 55 -5.68 -14.95 -10.16
CA CYS A 55 -6.09 -15.63 -8.93
C CYS A 55 -7.43 -16.36 -9.02
N GLN A 56 -8.17 -16.23 -10.13
CA GLN A 56 -9.54 -16.77 -10.22
C GLN A 56 -9.62 -18.29 -10.13
N ASN A 57 -8.64 -18.97 -10.72
CA ASN A 57 -8.65 -20.42 -10.87
C ASN A 57 -7.68 -21.11 -9.91
N VAL A 58 -7.29 -20.42 -8.84
CA VAL A 58 -6.40 -20.96 -7.82
C VAL A 58 -7.22 -21.92 -6.94
N PRO A 59 -6.93 -23.24 -6.96
CA PRO A 59 -7.83 -24.26 -6.39
C PRO A 59 -7.65 -24.45 -4.88
N PHE A 60 -7.00 -23.50 -4.19
CA PHE A 60 -6.77 -23.56 -2.77
C PHE A 60 -7.30 -22.28 -2.10
N SER A 61 -7.84 -22.45 -0.90
CA SER A 61 -8.24 -21.38 -0.01
C SER A 61 -7.58 -21.66 1.34
N PRO A 62 -7.04 -20.65 2.04
CA PRO A 62 -6.55 -20.85 3.40
C PRO A 62 -7.67 -21.40 4.30
N PRO A 63 -7.35 -22.20 5.33
CA PRO A 63 -8.32 -22.59 6.34
C PRO A 63 -8.91 -21.34 7.04
N ASP A 64 -10.14 -21.43 7.53
CA ASP A 64 -10.83 -20.28 8.14
C ASP A 64 -10.05 -19.65 9.31
N SER A 65 -9.26 -20.44 10.05
CA SER A 65 -8.37 -19.93 11.11
C SER A 65 -7.27 -18.97 10.63
N GLN A 66 -6.98 -18.95 9.32
CA GLN A 66 -5.98 -18.07 8.70
C GLN A 66 -6.62 -16.89 7.95
N LYS A 67 -7.95 -16.80 7.91
CA LYS A 67 -8.64 -15.71 7.22
C LYS A 67 -8.77 -14.48 8.12
N TRP A 68 -8.51 -13.32 7.53
CA TRP A 68 -8.77 -12.05 8.19
C TRP A 68 -10.25 -11.68 8.10
N HIS A 69 -10.93 -11.67 9.25
CA HIS A 69 -12.34 -11.29 9.38
C HIS A 69 -12.55 -9.86 9.94
N GLY A 70 -11.53 -9.00 9.88
CA GLY A 70 -11.66 -7.60 10.34
C GLY A 70 -11.71 -7.42 11.86
N LYS A 71 -11.19 -8.38 12.63
CA LYS A 71 -11.18 -8.31 14.09
C LYS A 71 -10.21 -7.24 14.56
N GLN A 72 -10.61 -6.37 15.49
CA GLN A 72 -9.67 -5.45 16.12
C GLN A 72 -8.59 -6.21 16.90
N ILE A 73 -7.33 -5.86 16.63
CA ILE A 73 -6.17 -6.35 17.38
C ILE A 73 -5.73 -5.24 18.32
N ARG A 74 -5.39 -5.59 19.58
CA ARG A 74 -4.86 -4.64 20.58
C ARG A 74 -3.36 -4.88 20.79
N PRO A 75 -2.49 -4.32 19.95
CA PRO A 75 -1.04 -4.38 20.10
C PRO A 75 -0.57 -3.39 21.18
N ASN A 76 0.69 -3.51 21.61
CA ASN A 76 1.29 -2.56 22.57
C ASN A 76 1.44 -1.15 21.98
N SER A 77 1.89 -1.03 20.73
CA SER A 77 1.95 0.22 19.95
C SER A 77 2.18 -0.12 18.48
N ILE A 78 1.42 0.46 17.56
CA ILE A 78 1.66 0.34 16.11
C ILE A 78 1.76 1.72 15.48
N LEU A 79 2.86 1.94 14.78
CA LEU A 79 3.06 3.10 13.93
C LEU A 79 2.84 2.69 12.47
N PHE A 80 1.77 3.21 11.87
CA PHE A 80 1.59 3.16 10.43
C PHE A 80 2.31 4.34 9.80
N THR A 81 2.85 4.14 8.60
CA THR A 81 3.48 5.21 7.83
C THR A 81 2.95 5.24 6.42
N THR A 82 2.74 6.44 5.88
CA THR A 82 2.30 6.62 4.49
C THR A 82 2.78 7.97 3.96
N ASN A 83 2.81 8.10 2.65
CA ASN A 83 2.89 9.39 2.00
C ASN A 83 1.48 9.95 1.79
N ILE A 84 1.34 11.27 1.58
CA ILE A 84 0.05 11.87 1.19
C ILE A 84 -0.43 11.29 -0.13
N ILE A 85 0.46 11.18 -1.11
CA ILE A 85 0.17 10.49 -2.37
C ILE A 85 0.95 9.20 -2.41
N ASP A 86 0.26 8.10 -2.16
CA ASP A 86 0.81 6.76 -2.20
C ASP A 86 0.05 5.92 -3.23
N PRO A 87 0.60 5.69 -4.43
CA PRO A 87 -0.10 4.95 -5.47
C PRO A 87 -0.11 3.42 -5.25
N VAL A 88 0.59 2.91 -4.23
CA VAL A 88 0.73 1.46 -4.00
C VAL A 88 0.09 1.03 -2.67
N ALA A 89 0.31 1.77 -1.59
CA ALA A 89 -0.03 1.41 -0.22
C ALA A 89 -0.81 2.49 0.56
N SER A 90 -1.70 3.24 -0.11
CA SER A 90 -2.52 4.32 0.49
C SER A 90 -3.54 3.91 1.57
N SER A 91 -3.54 2.66 2.01
CA SER A 91 -4.55 2.13 2.95
C SER A 91 -4.15 2.26 4.43
N ALA A 92 -3.08 2.99 4.77
CA ALA A 92 -2.60 3.13 6.14
C ALA A 92 -3.69 3.61 7.12
N ASP A 93 -4.48 4.63 6.75
CA ASP A 93 -5.58 5.13 7.60
C ASP A 93 -6.68 4.08 7.80
N LYS A 94 -6.98 3.30 6.74
CA LYS A 94 -7.98 2.22 6.82
C LYS A 94 -7.48 1.09 7.71
N MET A 95 -6.20 0.74 7.60
CA MET A 95 -5.58 -0.31 8.41
C MET A 95 -5.51 0.09 9.88
N ALA A 96 -5.18 1.35 10.19
CA ALA A 96 -5.10 1.86 11.55
C ALA A 96 -6.39 1.68 12.36
N GLN A 97 -7.56 1.70 11.70
CA GLN A 97 -8.87 1.49 12.35
C GLN A 97 -9.01 0.10 13.00
N PHE A 98 -8.26 -0.90 12.54
CA PHE A 98 -8.25 -2.24 13.11
C PHE A 98 -7.30 -2.40 14.30
N TYR A 99 -6.50 -1.37 14.61
CA TYR A 99 -5.52 -1.37 15.69
C TYR A 99 -5.74 -0.16 16.60
N PRO A 100 -6.68 -0.25 17.57
CA PRO A 100 -6.93 0.83 18.52
C PRO A 100 -5.63 1.27 19.22
N GLY A 101 -5.40 2.57 19.29
CA GLY A 101 -4.17 3.15 19.82
C GLY A 101 -3.01 3.26 18.82
N SER A 102 -3.17 2.76 17.59
CA SER A 102 -2.21 3.04 16.52
C SER A 102 -2.27 4.48 16.03
N VAL A 103 -1.18 4.95 15.44
CA VAL A 103 -1.08 6.28 14.82
C VAL A 103 -0.53 6.15 13.40
N VAL A 104 -1.00 7.01 12.50
CA VAL A 104 -0.48 7.15 11.13
C VAL A 104 0.43 8.38 11.07
N LEU A 105 1.71 8.16 10.77
CA LEU A 105 2.68 9.20 10.44
C LEU A 105 2.67 9.43 8.92
N LYS A 106 2.40 10.67 8.51
CA LYS A 106 2.31 11.03 7.09
C LYS A 106 3.51 11.87 6.66
N GLN A 107 4.01 11.63 5.46
CA GLN A 107 4.94 12.54 4.78
C GLN A 107 4.24 13.27 3.63
N ASN A 108 4.43 14.58 3.55
CA ASN A 108 3.91 15.44 2.51
C ASN A 108 4.73 15.29 1.22
N THR A 109 4.57 14.15 0.54
CA THR A 109 5.25 13.87 -0.71
C THR A 109 4.46 12.87 -1.56
N VAL A 110 4.88 12.70 -2.82
CA VAL A 110 4.52 11.55 -3.64
C VAL A 110 5.46 10.41 -3.25
N GLY A 111 4.90 9.32 -2.74
CA GLY A 111 5.62 8.14 -2.24
C GLY A 111 6.29 7.28 -3.31
N VAL A 112 6.56 7.82 -4.50
CA VAL A 112 7.25 7.13 -5.58
C VAL A 112 8.46 7.94 -6.04
N SER A 113 9.60 7.25 -6.18
CA SER A 113 10.81 7.79 -6.79
C SER A 113 11.20 6.98 -8.01
N ILE A 114 11.60 7.68 -9.07
CA ILE A 114 12.22 7.09 -10.27
C ILE A 114 13.71 7.38 -10.17
N MET A 115 14.52 6.37 -9.87
CA MET A 115 15.97 6.53 -9.92
C MET A 115 16.40 6.57 -11.39
N GLN A 116 16.97 7.70 -11.84
CA GLN A 116 17.31 7.90 -13.26
C GLN A 116 18.28 6.86 -13.85
N ASN A 117 19.01 6.12 -13.01
CA ASN A 117 20.02 5.13 -13.44
C ASN A 117 19.60 3.67 -13.24
N HIS A 118 18.42 3.42 -12.66
CA HIS A 118 17.87 2.09 -12.49
C HIS A 118 16.44 2.14 -13.00
N ASN A 119 16.10 1.36 -14.02
CA ASN A 119 14.73 1.23 -14.58
C ASN A 119 13.74 0.61 -13.57
N PHE A 120 13.78 1.05 -12.32
CA PHE A 120 13.06 0.55 -11.18
C PHE A 120 12.51 1.74 -10.41
N SER A 121 11.21 1.69 -10.17
CA SER A 121 10.52 2.66 -9.35
C SER A 121 10.43 2.13 -7.92
N TYR A 122 10.83 2.94 -6.95
CA TYR A 122 10.75 2.58 -5.54
C TYR A 122 9.57 3.28 -4.89
N HIS A 123 8.88 2.55 -4.03
CA HIS A 123 7.76 3.03 -3.26
C HIS A 123 8.01 2.78 -1.77
N SER A 124 8.08 3.84 -0.96
CA SER A 124 8.21 3.78 0.50
C SER A 124 8.03 5.18 1.10
N LEU A 125 7.96 5.27 2.43
CA LEU A 125 8.08 6.54 3.15
C LEU A 125 9.51 7.12 3.00
N LEU A 126 10.54 6.28 2.98
CA LEU A 126 11.94 6.74 3.06
C LEU A 126 12.53 7.23 1.73
N ILE A 127 11.71 7.34 0.68
CA ILE A 127 12.21 7.77 -0.63
C ILE A 127 12.54 9.26 -0.69
N ALA A 128 11.94 10.07 0.18
CA ALA A 128 12.13 11.50 0.25
C ALA A 128 12.68 11.81 1.62
N ASN A 129 13.80 12.55 1.67
CA ASN A 129 14.41 12.88 2.94
C ASN A 129 13.47 13.74 3.80
N SER A 130 13.39 13.46 5.09
CA SER A 130 12.64 14.27 6.06
C SER A 130 13.20 14.06 7.46
N LYS A 131 13.78 15.11 8.05
CA LYS A 131 14.25 15.06 9.44
C LYS A 131 13.11 14.78 10.43
N CYS A 132 11.91 15.28 10.11
CA CYS A 132 10.71 15.05 10.90
C CYS A 132 10.34 13.56 10.94
N ILE A 133 10.32 12.89 9.77
CA ILE A 133 10.07 11.44 9.67
C ILE A 133 11.14 10.67 10.43
N SER A 134 12.42 10.93 10.15
CA SER A 134 13.54 10.23 10.80
C SER A 134 13.47 10.36 12.31
N ARG A 135 13.16 11.55 12.84
CA ARG A 135 13.04 11.77 14.28
C ARG A 135 11.92 10.92 14.91
N TYR A 136 10.74 10.88 14.31
CA TYR A 136 9.62 10.11 14.86
C TYR A 136 9.82 8.60 14.70
N LEU A 137 10.39 8.15 13.57
CA LEU A 137 10.75 6.76 13.38
C LEU A 137 11.80 6.30 14.40
N THR A 138 12.89 7.05 14.56
CA THR A 138 13.92 6.72 15.56
C THR A 138 13.31 6.68 16.95
N LYS A 139 12.51 7.68 17.34
CA LYS A 139 11.89 7.71 18.67
C LYS A 139 10.96 6.51 18.90
N PHE A 140 10.16 6.15 17.89
CA PHE A 140 9.28 4.98 17.97
C PHE A 140 10.08 3.68 18.09
N MET A 141 11.14 3.51 17.31
CA MET A 141 11.98 2.31 17.36
C MET A 141 12.74 2.18 18.68
N GLU A 142 13.16 3.29 19.28
CA GLU A 142 13.88 3.31 20.56
C GLU A 142 12.97 3.10 21.77
N THR A 143 11.74 3.64 21.73
CA THR A 143 10.91 3.77 22.94
C THR A 143 9.50 3.23 22.81
N GLY A 144 9.07 2.85 21.60
CA GLY A 144 7.67 2.54 21.30
C GLY A 144 6.73 3.75 21.31
N MET A 145 7.23 4.97 21.59
CA MET A 145 6.40 6.17 21.65
C MET A 145 5.89 6.57 20.27
N LEU A 146 4.57 6.73 20.17
CA LEU A 146 3.91 7.18 18.95
C LEU A 146 3.97 8.71 18.81
N PRO A 147 4.01 9.24 17.57
CA PRO A 147 3.85 10.66 17.33
C PRO A 147 2.44 11.12 17.71
N PRO A 148 2.20 12.43 17.84
CA PRO A 148 0.84 12.97 17.97
C PRO A 148 -0.06 12.51 16.81
N HIS A 149 -1.36 12.38 17.08
CA HIS A 149 -2.34 12.10 16.02
C HIS A 149 -2.26 13.15 14.91
N HIS A 150 -2.45 12.70 13.67
CA HIS A 150 -2.40 13.54 12.46
C HIS A 150 -1.05 14.23 12.22
N THR A 151 0.05 13.66 12.72
CA THR A 151 1.39 14.17 12.42
C THR A 151 1.68 14.08 10.92
N LEU A 152 1.95 15.25 10.33
CA LEU A 152 2.38 15.42 8.96
C LEU A 152 3.79 16.01 8.95
N CYS A 153 4.70 15.36 8.23
CA CYS A 153 6.08 15.79 8.05
C CYS A 153 6.32 16.26 6.62
N GLU A 154 7.06 17.36 6.46
CA GLU A 154 7.49 17.84 5.15
C GLU A 154 8.70 17.05 4.65
N ALA A 155 8.80 16.86 3.33
CA ALA A 155 10.04 16.45 2.69
C ALA A 155 11.02 17.62 2.62
N GLU A 156 12.32 17.34 2.77
CA GLU A 156 13.39 18.34 2.62
C GLU A 156 13.55 18.77 1.15
N GLU A 157 13.30 17.83 0.23
CA GLU A 157 13.36 18.05 -1.20
C GLU A 157 12.07 18.68 -1.72
N LYS A 158 12.20 19.58 -2.70
CA LYS A 158 11.04 20.14 -3.38
C LYS A 158 10.31 19.02 -4.12
N ASN A 159 9.04 18.84 -3.82
CA ASN A 159 8.21 17.92 -4.57
C ASN A 159 8.06 18.45 -6.02
N PRO A 160 8.58 17.75 -7.05
CA PRO A 160 8.51 18.23 -8.43
C PRO A 160 7.07 18.24 -8.97
N PHE A 161 6.12 17.62 -8.27
CA PHE A 161 4.71 17.53 -8.64
C PHE A 161 3.83 18.59 -7.94
N PHE A 162 4.36 19.34 -6.97
CA PHE A 162 3.62 20.42 -6.29
C PHE A 162 4.44 21.73 -6.27
N PRO A 163 4.22 22.65 -7.22
CA PRO A 163 4.69 24.02 -7.04
C PRO A 163 3.98 24.64 -5.83
N ARG A 164 4.72 25.31 -4.93
CA ARG A 164 4.07 26.09 -3.85
C ARG A 164 3.21 27.17 -4.50
N SER A 165 1.95 27.28 -4.07
CA SER A 165 1.21 28.52 -4.22
C SER A 165 2.00 29.61 -3.51
N THR A 166 2.48 30.58 -4.29
CA THR A 166 3.11 31.83 -3.82
C THR A 166 2.14 32.64 -2.98
#